data_AF-A0A3D3IA68-F1
#
_entry.id   AF-A0A3D3IA68-F1
#
_cell.length_a   1.000
_cell.length_b   1.000
_cell.length_c   1.000
_cell.angle_alpha   90.00
_cell.angle_beta   90.00
_cell.angle_gamma   90.00
#
_symmetry.space_group_name_H-M   'P 1'
#
loop_
_entity.id
_entity.type
_entity.pdbx_description
1 polymer ?
#
loop_
_entity_poly.entity_id
_entity_poly.type
_entity_poly.pdbx_seq_one_letter_code
_entity_poly.pdbx_strand_id
1 'polypeptide(L)'
;MESHKKVLGILYVVSGSLQMVILFGLSMFVSTILALIAQNVEPDEVIILELVTKIIQFLPATIVIFFSLPTIIAGIGILYKQKWAMILALIMGCFKLFSFPIGTALGVYTIWVYAEDSKHNKEAA
;
A
#
# COMPACT_ATOMS: atom_id res chain seq x y z
N MET A 1 -18.28 9.19 15.17
CA MET A 1 -18.08 8.17 14.12
C MET A 1 -17.61 8.74 12.79
N GLU A 2 -18.30 9.73 12.21
CA GLU A 2 -17.88 10.36 10.94
C GLU A 2 -16.45 10.93 10.98
N SER A 3 -16.04 11.49 12.12
CA SER A 3 -14.67 11.98 12.35
C SER A 3 -13.62 10.87 12.28
N HIS A 4 -13.84 9.74 12.95
CA HIS A 4 -12.92 8.60 12.96
C HIS A 4 -12.78 7.96 11.57
N LYS A 5 -13.88 7.82 10.83
CA LYS A 5 -13.85 7.36 9.43
C LYS A 5 -13.05 8.32 8.56
N LYS A 6 -13.25 9.63 8.71
CA LYS A 6 -12.49 10.63 7.96
C LYS A 6 -10.99 10.55 8.25
N VAL A 7 -10.60 10.44 9.51
CA VAL A 7 -9.20 10.24 9.91
C VAL A 7 -8.64 8.95 9.31
N LEU A 8 -9.38 7.84 9.39
CA LEU A 8 -8.98 6.56 8.81
C LEU A 8 -8.78 6.66 7.30
N GLY A 9 -9.70 7.31 6.58
CA GLY A 9 -9.60 7.53 5.14
C GLY A 9 -8.34 8.31 4.76
N ILE A 10 -8.02 9.38 5.50
CA ILE A 10 -6.78 10.16 5.29
C ILE A 10 -5.55 9.30 5.54
N LEU A 11 -5.51 8.53 6.64
CA LEU A 11 -4.39 7.64 6.95
C LEU A 11 -4.16 6.60 5.85
N TYR A 12 -5.23 6.06 5.27
CA TYR A 12 -5.12 5.12 4.16
C TYR A 12 -4.56 5.78 2.91
N VAL A 13 -5.07 6.95 2.51
CA VAL A 13 -4.54 7.70 1.36
C VAL A 13 -3.06 8.04 1.57
N VAL A 14 -2.71 8.62 2.72
CA VAL A 14 -1.32 9.00 3.02
C VAL A 14 -0.41 7.77 3.04
N SER A 15 -0.82 6.67 3.69
CA SER A 15 0.01 5.47 3.77
C SER A 15 0.21 4.80 2.41
N GLY A 16 -0.83 4.75 1.57
CA GLY A 16 -0.72 4.22 0.21
C GLY A 16 0.13 5.11 -0.67
N SER A 17 -0.09 6.43 -0.66
CA SER A 17 0.73 7.38 -1.42
C SER A 17 2.20 7.33 -1.01
N LEU A 18 2.49 7.27 0.29
CA LEU A 18 3.85 7.16 0.80
C LEU A 18 4.50 5.85 0.36
N GLN A 19 3.80 4.72 0.45
CA GLN A 19 4.30 3.43 0.00
C GLN A 19 4.60 3.44 -1.51
N MET A 20 3.72 4.04 -2.32
CA MET A 20 3.92 4.19 -3.75
C MET A 20 5.18 5.02 -4.07
N VAL A 21 5.35 6.17 -3.41
CA VAL A 21 6.52 7.04 -3.61
C VAL A 21 7.81 6.35 -3.18
N ILE A 22 7.82 5.68 -2.02
CA ILE A 22 9.01 4.97 -1.53
C ILE A 22 9.40 3.85 -2.48
N LEU A 23 8.45 2.98 -2.87
CA LEU A 23 8.75 1.84 -3.73
C LEU A 23 9.18 2.28 -5.13
N PHE A 24 8.52 3.30 -5.69
CA PHE A 24 8.88 3.84 -6.99
C PHE A 24 10.25 4.53 -6.96
N GLY A 25 10.51 5.37 -5.96
CA GLY A 25 11.78 6.05 -5.78
C GLY A 25 12.94 5.08 -5.56
N LEU A 26 12.74 4.06 -4.72
CA LEU A 26 13.73 3.01 -4.49
C LEU A 26 14.00 2.21 -5.78
N SER A 27 12.94 1.83 -6.52
CA SER A 27 13.08 1.10 -7.78
C SER A 27 13.85 1.91 -8.84
N MET A 28 13.56 3.21 -8.96
CA MET A 28 14.32 4.11 -9.83
C MET A 28 15.78 4.22 -9.41
N PHE A 29 16.05 4.41 -8.12
CA PHE A 29 17.41 4.53 -7.58
C PHE A 29 18.24 3.26 -7.78
N VAL A 30 17.67 2.08 -7.52
CA VAL A 30 18.38 0.82 -7.74
C VAL A 30 18.59 0.58 -9.24
N SER A 31 17.60 0.89 -10.09
CA SER A 31 17.73 0.76 -11.54
C SER A 31 18.84 1.64 -12.12
N THR A 32 18.99 2.89 -11.64
CA THR A 32 20.08 3.77 -12.08
C THR A 32 21.44 3.24 -11.65
N ILE A 33 21.58 2.70 -10.44
CA ILE A 33 22.83 2.06 -10.00
C ILE A 33 23.16 0.85 -10.87
N LEU A 34 22.20 -0.05 -11.13
CA LEU A 34 22.43 -1.22 -11.98
C LEU A 34 22.82 -0.82 -13.41
N ALA A 35 22.20 0.22 -13.96
CA ALA A 35 22.53 0.73 -15.29
C ALA A 35 23.97 1.29 -15.37
N LEU A 36 24.48 1.90 -14.29
CA LEU A 36 25.88 2.35 -14.22
C LEU A 36 26.86 1.17 -14.14
N ILE A 37 26.50 0.11 -13.40
CA ILE A 37 27.30 -1.11 -13.31
C ILE A 37 27.35 -1.80 -14.68
N ALA A 38 26.21 -1.89 -15.38
CA ALA A 38 26.08 -2.55 -16.68
C ALA A 38 27.07 -2.03 -17.74
N GLN A 39 27.50 -0.78 -17.65
CA GLN A 39 28.46 -0.19 -18.59
C GLN A 39 29.88 -0.79 -18.48
N ASN A 40 30.20 -1.45 -17.38
CA ASN A 40 31.53 -1.98 -17.07
C ASN A 40 31.57 -3.51 -17.03
N VAL A 41 30.50 -4.18 -17.45
CA VAL A 41 30.32 -5.63 -17.35
C VAL A 41 30.63 -6.29 -18.69
N GLU A 42 31.29 -7.45 -18.66
CA GLU A 42 31.60 -8.24 -19.85
C GLU A 42 30.33 -8.79 -20.52
N PRO A 43 30.32 -8.99 -21.86
CA PRO A 43 29.14 -9.40 -22.62
C PRO A 43 28.44 -10.66 -22.08
N ASP A 44 29.21 -11.58 -21.50
CA ASP A 44 28.73 -12.88 -21.02
C ASP A 44 27.92 -12.76 -19.71
N GLU A 45 28.13 -11.68 -18.93
CA GLU A 45 27.45 -11.43 -17.66
C GLU A 45 26.21 -10.52 -17.81
N VAL A 46 26.03 -9.89 -18.98
CA VAL A 46 24.90 -8.97 -19.25
C VAL A 46 23.54 -9.64 -19.08
N ILE A 47 23.43 -10.92 -19.46
CA ILE A 47 22.18 -11.69 -19.36
C ILE A 47 21.71 -11.79 -17.91
N ILE A 48 22.64 -12.03 -16.97
CA ILE A 48 22.33 -12.16 -15.54
C ILE A 48 21.88 -10.81 -14.98
N LEU A 49 22.58 -9.73 -15.35
CA LEU A 49 22.26 -8.38 -14.90
C LEU A 49 20.90 -7.90 -15.41
N GLU A 50 20.53 -8.22 -16.65
CA GLU A 50 19.20 -7.91 -17.19
C GLU A 50 18.10 -8.65 -16.43
N LEU A 51 18.30 -9.94 -16.12
CA LEU A 51 17.34 -10.72 -15.35
C LEU A 51 17.13 -10.13 -13.95
N VAL A 52 18.23 -9.79 -13.26
CA VAL A 52 18.19 -9.15 -11.94
C VAL A 52 17.44 -7.81 -12.01
N THR A 53 17.73 -6.98 -13.02
CA THR A 53 17.06 -5.69 -13.22
C THR A 53 15.54 -5.86 -13.40
N LYS A 54 15.12 -6.82 -14.22
CA LYS A 54 13.69 -7.11 -14.43
C LYS A 54 13.00 -7.57 -13.16
N ILE A 55 13.63 -8.44 -12.36
CA ILE A 55 13.07 -8.90 -11.09
C ILE A 55 12.93 -7.73 -10.11
N ILE A 56 13.96 -6.89 -9.99
CA ILE A 56 13.96 -5.71 -9.12
C ILE A 56 12.87 -4.71 -9.52
N GLN A 57 12.54 -4.57 -10.80
CA GLN A 57 11.46 -3.69 -11.24
C GLN A 57 10.07 -4.33 -11.10
N PHE A 58 9.96 -5.63 -11.36
CA PHE A 58 8.69 -6.35 -11.31
C PHE A 58 8.14 -6.45 -9.88
N LEU A 59 8.99 -6.76 -8.90
CA LEU A 59 8.54 -7.03 -7.53
C LEU A 59 7.87 -5.79 -6.87
N PRO A 60 8.48 -4.58 -6.86
CA PRO A 60 7.83 -3.38 -6.31
C PRO A 60 6.55 -3.00 -7.08
N ALA A 61 6.54 -3.17 -8.41
CA ALA A 61 5.37 -2.86 -9.23
C ALA A 61 4.16 -3.71 -8.84
N THR A 62 4.35 -5.01 -8.62
CA THR A 62 3.28 -5.89 -8.13
C THR A 62 2.78 -5.46 -6.75
N ILE A 63 3.68 -5.12 -5.81
CA ILE A 63 3.29 -4.66 -4.47
C ILE A 63 2.45 -3.37 -4.55
N VAL A 64 2.82 -2.43 -5.42
CA VAL A 64 2.04 -1.20 -5.62
C VAL A 64 0.64 -1.51 -6.14
N ILE A 65 0.53 -2.40 -7.13
CA ILE A 65 -0.76 -2.74 -7.74
C ILE A 65 -1.68 -3.46 -6.74
N PHE A 66 -1.16 -4.40 -5.95
CA PHE A 66 -1.99 -5.24 -5.08
C PHE A 66 -2.22 -4.65 -3.69
N PHE A 67 -1.33 -3.81 -3.17
CA PHE A 67 -1.46 -3.25 -1.82
C PHE A 67 -1.64 -1.73 -1.83
N SER A 68 -0.86 -1.00 -2.60
CA SER A 68 -0.88 0.46 -2.56
C SER A 68 -2.15 1.03 -3.21
N LEU A 69 -2.49 0.59 -4.42
CA LEU A 69 -3.69 1.07 -5.11
C LEU A 69 -4.97 0.75 -4.33
N PRO A 70 -5.24 -0.47 -3.86
CA PRO A 70 -6.45 -0.76 -3.11
C PRO A 70 -6.51 -0.03 -1.77
N THR A 71 -5.36 0.22 -1.13
CA THR A 71 -5.29 1.05 0.09
C THR A 71 -5.73 2.49 -0.20
N ILE A 72 -5.24 3.10 -1.28
CA ILE A 72 -5.64 4.46 -1.67
C ILE A 72 -7.13 4.48 -2.05
N ILE A 73 -7.59 3.52 -2.85
CA ILE A 73 -8.99 3.38 -3.27
C ILE A 73 -9.91 3.24 -2.04
N ALA A 74 -9.52 2.43 -1.05
CA ALA A 74 -10.26 2.30 0.20
C ALA A 74 -10.31 3.63 0.97
N GLY A 75 -9.19 4.33 1.09
CA GLY A 75 -9.12 5.62 1.77
C GLY A 75 -10.00 6.68 1.10
N ILE A 76 -9.92 6.80 -0.23
CA ILE A 76 -10.78 7.69 -1.03
C ILE A 76 -12.24 7.28 -0.84
N GLY A 77 -12.58 6.00 -1.00
CA GLY A 77 -13.94 5.51 -0.83
C GLY A 77 -14.54 5.84 0.53
N ILE A 78 -13.75 5.77 1.61
CA ILE A 78 -14.19 6.16 2.96
C ILE A 78 -14.49 7.67 3.00
N LEU A 79 -13.65 8.51 2.41
CA LEU A 79 -13.85 9.97 2.37
C LEU A 79 -15.09 10.38 1.56
N TYR A 80 -15.40 9.63 0.51
CA TYR A 80 -16.64 9.78 -0.28
C TYR A 80 -17.85 9.05 0.32
N LYS A 81 -17.74 8.51 1.54
CA LYS A 81 -18.82 7.82 2.26
C LYS A 81 -19.43 6.63 1.49
N GLN A 82 -18.62 5.93 0.71
CA GLN A 82 -19.05 4.77 -0.05
C GLN A 82 -19.26 3.55 0.86
N LYS A 83 -20.37 2.83 0.69
CA LYS A 83 -20.74 1.67 1.53
C LYS A 83 -19.74 0.50 1.43
N TRP A 84 -19.09 0.33 0.28
CA TRP A 84 -18.11 -0.75 0.05
C TRP A 84 -16.72 -0.45 0.62
N ALA A 85 -16.40 0.83 0.86
CA ALA A 85 -15.04 1.25 1.17
C ALA A 85 -14.55 0.73 2.52
N MET A 86 -15.45 0.59 3.49
CA MET A 86 -15.09 0.13 4.83
C MET A 86 -14.72 -1.36 4.86
N ILE A 87 -15.34 -2.18 4.00
CA ILE A 87 -14.97 -3.58 3.82
C ILE A 87 -13.59 -3.69 3.17
N LEU A 88 -13.33 -2.91 2.10
CA LEU A 88 -12.02 -2.90 1.45
C LEU A 88 -10.92 -2.42 2.42
N ALA A 89 -11.20 -1.39 3.22
CA ALA A 89 -10.29 -0.90 4.24
C ALA A 89 -9.97 -1.98 5.27
N LEU A 90 -10.97 -2.74 5.73
CA LEU A 90 -10.77 -3.86 6.66
C LEU A 90 -9.85 -4.93 6.08
N ILE A 91 -10.08 -5.36 4.84
CA ILE A 91 -9.22 -6.35 4.16
C ILE A 91 -7.78 -5.85 4.10
N MET A 92 -7.57 -4.61 3.64
CA MET A 92 -6.25 -3.99 3.60
C MET A 92 -5.65 -3.78 4.99
N GLY A 93 -6.47 -3.52 6.00
CA GLY A 93 -6.08 -3.38 7.40
C GLY A 93 -5.51 -4.68 7.95
N CYS A 94 -6.14 -5.82 7.66
CA CYS A 94 -5.63 -7.14 8.01
C CYS A 94 -4.27 -7.41 7.37
N PHE A 95 -4.08 -7.08 6.09
CA PHE A 95 -2.77 -7.20 5.45
C PHE A 95 -1.71 -6.29 6.09
N LYS A 96 -2.09 -5.08 6.50
CA LYS A 96 -1.18 -4.15 7.17
C LYS A 96 -0.77 -4.60 8.57
N LEU A 97 -1.51 -5.50 9.22
CA LEU A 97 -1.10 -6.06 10.53
C LEU A 97 0.26 -6.77 10.48
N PHE A 98 0.62 -7.36 9.34
CA PHE A 98 1.91 -8.00 9.12
C PHE A 98 3.07 -7.00 9.00
N SER A 99 2.78 -5.70 8.88
CA SER A 99 3.77 -4.63 8.77
C SER A 99 3.92 -3.90 10.09
N PHE A 100 4.83 -4.37 10.94
CA PHE A 100 5.11 -3.77 12.24
C PHE A 100 6.15 -2.63 12.12
N PRO A 101 6.01 -1.50 12.84
CA PRO A 101 4.93 -1.16 13.79
C PRO A 101 3.76 -0.35 13.19
N ILE A 102 4.01 0.41 12.13
CA ILE A 102 3.05 1.40 11.61
C ILE A 102 1.83 0.73 10.99
N GLY A 103 2.02 -0.34 10.21
CA GLY A 103 0.93 -1.07 9.59
C GLY A 103 0.06 -1.77 10.64
N THR A 104 0.65 -2.30 11.70
CA THR A 104 -0.09 -2.89 12.82
C THR A 104 -0.98 -1.86 13.51
N ALA A 105 -0.44 -0.69 13.83
CA ALA A 105 -1.24 0.40 14.42
C ALA A 105 -2.41 0.79 13.51
N LEU A 106 -2.17 0.92 12.20
CA LEU A 106 -3.21 1.23 11.23
C LEU A 106 -4.26 0.11 11.16
N GLY A 107 -3.84 -1.15 11.08
CA GLY A 107 -4.75 -2.30 10.99
C GLY A 107 -5.64 -2.45 12.23
N VAL A 108 -5.08 -2.29 13.42
CA VAL A 108 -5.86 -2.29 14.68
C VAL A 108 -6.87 -1.15 14.69
N TYR A 109 -6.46 0.05 14.30
CA TYR A 109 -7.36 1.20 14.23
C TYR A 109 -8.50 0.98 13.21
N THR A 110 -8.21 0.38 12.06
CA THR A 110 -9.23 -0.01 11.06
C THR A 110 -10.27 -0.97 11.63
N ILE A 111 -9.82 -2.02 12.33
CA ILE A 111 -10.72 -3.02 12.93
C ILE A 111 -11.62 -2.36 13.97
N TRP A 112 -11.05 -1.49 14.81
CA TRP A 112 -11.81 -0.74 15.81
C TRP A 112 -12.87 0.16 15.17
N VAL A 113 -12.51 0.96 14.15
CA VAL A 113 -13.47 1.82 13.44
C VAL A 113 -14.58 1.00 12.77
N TYR A 114 -14.23 -0.13 12.15
CA TYR A 114 -15.21 -1.03 11.51
C TYR A 114 -16.20 -1.61 12.53
N ALA A 115 -15.71 -2.09 13.67
CA ALA A 115 -16.55 -2.67 14.72
C ALA A 115 -17.54 -1.65 15.27
N GLU A 116 -17.09 -0.43 15.53
CA GLU A 116 -17.92 0.64 16.06
C GLU A 116 -18.96 1.13 15.03
N ASP A 117 -18.58 1.23 13.75
CA ASP A 117 -19.51 1.57 12.66
C ASP A 117 -20.62 0.52 12.50
N SER A 118 -20.24 -0.76 12.58
CA SER A 118 -21.17 -1.88 12.49
C SER A 118 -22.17 -1.91 13.65
N LYS A 119 -21.73 -1.53 14.85
CA LYS A 119 -22.59 -1.45 16.03
C LYS A 119 -23.62 -0.33 15.87
N HIS A 120 -23.18 0.87 15.51
CA HIS A 120 -24.05 2.02 15.32
C HIS A 120 -25.14 1.77 14.25
N ASN A 121 -24.78 1.12 13.14
CA ASN A 121 -25.73 0.81 12.07
C ASN A 121 -26.81 -0.21 12.48
N LYS A 122 -26.56 -1.05 13.50
CA LYS A 122 -27.56 -1.97 14.07
C LYS A 122 -28.52 -1.28 15.04
N GLU A 123 -28.06 -0.26 15.76
CA GLU A 123 -28.90 0.50 16.69
C GLU A 123 -29.84 1.49 15.97
N ALA A 124 -29.53 1.84 14.72
CA ALA A 124 -30.31 2.75 13.88
C ALA A 124 -31.36 2.06 12.98
N ALA A 125 -31.43 0.72 13.01
CA ALA A 125 -32.35 -0.10 12.20
C ALA A 125 -33.46 -0.70 13.08
#